data_AF-A0A0Q9YK76-F1
#
_entry.id   AF-A0A0Q9YK76-F1
#
_cell.length_a   1.000
_cell.length_b   1.000
_cell.length_c   1.000
_cell.angle_alpha   90.00
_cell.angle_beta   90.00
_cell.angle_gamma   90.00
#
_symmetry.space_group_name_H-M   'P 1'
#
loop_
_entity.id
_entity.type
_entity.pdbx_description
1 polymer ?
#
loop_
_entity_poly.entity_id
_entity_poly.type
_entity_poly.pdbx_seq_one_letter_code
_entity_poly.pdbx_strand_id
1 'polypeptide(L)'
;MKASTWVKILFIISHTSMTCAFAQDNYYRYKDKEGNVVISNSVPADFANSGYEVISPTGNVIETVLPRKTDEEIAADAKAAQDQREAQKQVELKNQQEQAQAHKDNILLKSFASVADINRARDDKLASIAVLENIIKENLGGLEKQLKDAQAAALTYQQKSQALPESLQKTIAESERQIKDGQAFLERKKAEKLEIIEKYKLLAEHFTELQTTKTGSQTAPNSASEPSPNAAPSTTPLEKQSF
;
A
#
# COMPACT_ATOMS: atom_id res chain seq x y z
N MET A 1 8.40 -8.92 65.74
CA MET A 1 9.73 -8.61 65.18
C MET A 1 10.01 -7.14 65.42
N LYS A 2 11.24 -6.84 65.87
CA LYS A 2 11.60 -5.64 66.63
C LYS A 2 11.62 -4.38 65.76
N ALA A 3 11.13 -3.29 66.36
CA ALA A 3 11.36 -1.93 65.94
C ALA A 3 12.85 -1.54 66.10
N SER A 4 13.33 -0.62 65.26
CA SER A 4 14.49 0.23 65.56
C SER A 4 14.43 1.52 64.76
N THR A 5 13.73 2.49 65.36
CA THR A 5 13.99 3.92 65.31
C THR A 5 15.47 4.28 65.37
N TRP A 6 15.94 5.18 64.50
CA TRP A 6 17.08 6.06 64.80
C TRP A 6 16.64 7.51 64.62
N VAL A 7 16.89 8.29 65.67
CA VAL A 7 16.39 9.64 65.92
C VAL A 7 17.61 10.55 66.14
N LYS A 8 17.59 11.69 65.42
CA LYS A 8 18.21 13.01 65.66
C LYS A 8 19.72 13.21 65.46
N ILE A 9 20.04 14.25 64.68
CA ILE A 9 20.65 15.55 65.08
C ILE A 9 20.58 16.46 63.82
N LEU A 10 19.68 17.44 63.73
CA LEU A 10 19.81 18.86 64.10
C LEU A 10 21.09 19.57 63.60
N PHE A 11 21.00 20.33 62.50
CA PHE A 11 21.53 21.70 62.46
C PHE A 11 20.77 22.54 61.42
N ILE A 12 20.19 23.63 61.90
CA ILE A 12 19.52 24.69 61.16
C ILE A 12 20.61 25.55 60.52
N ILE A 13 20.60 25.71 59.19
CA ILE A 13 21.13 26.92 58.55
C ILE A 13 20.13 27.36 57.49
N SER A 14 19.27 28.29 57.89
CA SER A 14 18.57 29.20 57.01
C SER A 14 19.60 29.98 56.18
N HIS A 15 19.58 29.79 54.86
CA HIS A 15 20.07 30.78 53.92
C HIS A 15 18.93 31.15 52.99
N THR A 16 18.09 32.06 53.46
CA THR A 16 17.36 32.96 52.56
C THR A 16 18.40 33.81 51.86
N SER A 17 18.95 33.29 50.76
CA SER A 17 19.65 34.12 49.78
C SER A 17 18.57 34.93 49.08
N MET A 18 18.36 36.15 49.57
CA MET A 18 17.69 37.19 48.82
C MET A 18 18.56 37.48 47.60
N THR A 19 18.23 36.85 46.49
CA THR A 19 18.87 37.11 45.21
C THR A 19 18.49 38.52 44.81
N CYS A 20 19.37 39.49 45.10
CA CYS A 20 19.35 40.76 44.40
C CYS A 20 19.52 40.46 42.92
N ALA A 21 18.46 40.67 42.14
CA ALA A 21 18.58 40.79 40.70
C ALA A 21 19.43 42.04 40.45
N PHE A 22 20.72 41.86 40.14
CA PHE A 22 21.49 42.91 39.50
C PHE A 22 20.79 43.20 38.17
N ALA A 23 20.21 44.38 38.05
CA ALA A 23 19.85 44.93 36.74
C ALA A 23 21.17 45.08 35.97
N GLN A 24 21.46 44.12 35.10
CA GLN A 24 22.50 44.28 34.10
C GLN A 24 21.96 45.27 33.07
N ASP A 25 22.56 46.46 32.98
CA ASP A 25 22.25 47.43 31.93
C ASP A 25 22.69 46.84 30.58
N ASN A 26 21.76 46.17 29.90
CA ASN A 26 21.98 45.64 28.56
C ASN A 26 21.83 46.77 27.54
N TYR A 27 22.71 46.80 26.55
CA TYR A 27 22.60 47.71 25.41
C TYR A 27 22.14 46.95 24.18
N TYR A 28 21.52 47.63 23.24
CA TYR A 28 21.02 47.07 22.00
C TYR A 28 21.74 47.70 20.82
N ARG A 29 22.23 46.86 19.91
CA ARG A 29 22.93 47.25 18.69
C ARG A 29 22.05 46.94 17.48
N TYR A 30 21.67 47.95 16.71
CA TYR A 30 20.84 47.81 15.49
C TYR A 30 21.36 48.72 14.37
N LYS A 31 20.86 48.53 13.14
CA LYS A 31 21.18 49.39 11.99
C LYS A 31 20.08 50.43 11.78
N ASP A 32 20.44 51.69 11.62
CA ASP A 32 19.50 52.77 11.29
C ASP A 32 19.10 52.76 9.79
N LYS A 33 18.24 53.72 9.38
CA LYS A 33 17.74 53.82 7.99
C LYS A 33 18.84 54.09 6.96
N GLU A 34 20.00 54.59 7.41
CA GLU A 34 21.16 54.92 6.59
C GLU A 34 22.20 53.77 6.59
N GLY A 35 21.95 52.71 7.36
CA GLY A 35 22.80 51.52 7.48
C GLY A 35 23.89 51.65 8.55
N ASN A 36 23.90 52.72 9.34
CA ASN A 36 24.87 52.91 10.41
C ASN A 36 24.50 52.07 11.64
N VAL A 37 25.51 51.55 12.33
CA VAL A 37 25.34 50.77 13.54
C VAL A 37 25.15 51.71 14.74
N VAL A 38 24.01 51.62 15.39
CA VAL A 38 23.64 52.41 16.56
C VAL A 38 23.59 51.51 17.80
N ILE A 39 24.21 51.96 18.89
CA ILE A 39 24.14 51.31 20.20
C ILE A 39 23.30 52.19 21.13
N SER A 40 22.20 51.65 21.65
CA SER A 40 21.25 52.37 22.48
C SER A 40 20.82 51.53 23.68
N ASN A 41 20.31 52.17 24.73
CA ASN A 41 19.69 51.49 25.86
C ASN A 41 18.29 50.92 25.54
N SER A 42 17.74 51.22 24.36
CA SER A 42 16.46 50.71 23.88
C SER A 42 16.40 50.66 22.35
N VAL A 43 15.65 49.70 21.80
CA VAL A 43 15.39 49.59 20.36
C VAL A 43 14.09 50.33 20.03
N PRO A 44 14.10 51.35 19.16
CA PRO A 44 12.88 52.02 18.71
C PRO A 44 11.97 51.04 17.93
N ALA A 45 10.65 51.22 18.03
CA ALA A 45 9.66 50.33 17.42
C ALA A 45 9.86 50.11 15.92
N ASP A 46 10.32 51.15 15.20
CA ASP A 46 10.59 51.11 13.76
C ASP A 46 11.68 50.10 13.36
N PHE A 47 12.65 49.81 14.26
CA PHE A 47 13.79 48.93 13.97
C PHE A 47 13.69 47.57 14.68
N ALA A 48 12.70 47.39 15.55
CA ALA A 48 12.47 46.12 16.25
C ALA A 48 12.22 44.95 15.27
N ASN A 49 11.67 45.22 14.08
CA ASN A 49 11.41 44.23 13.03
C ASN A 49 12.61 43.97 12.11
N SER A 50 13.65 44.80 12.13
CA SER A 50 14.84 44.67 11.26
C SER A 50 15.95 43.81 11.87
N GLY A 51 15.72 43.28 13.07
CA GLY A 51 16.71 42.54 13.84
C GLY A 51 17.68 43.46 14.59
N TYR A 52 18.15 43.01 15.73
CA TYR A 52 19.07 43.74 16.61
C TYR A 52 19.84 42.77 17.49
N GLU A 53 20.95 43.21 18.06
CA GLU A 53 21.78 42.43 18.96
C GLU A 53 21.71 43.02 20.36
N VAL A 54 21.58 42.17 21.38
CA VAL A 54 21.74 42.55 22.78
C VAL A 54 23.20 42.38 23.14
N ILE A 55 23.83 43.45 23.61
CA ILE A 55 25.25 43.47 23.98
C ILE A 55 25.41 43.77 25.47
N SER A 56 26.42 43.16 26.09
CA SER A 56 26.81 43.43 27.47
C SER A 56 27.42 44.83 27.60
N PRO A 57 27.54 45.38 28.83
CA PRO A 57 28.28 46.62 29.08
C PRO A 57 29.73 46.59 28.58
N THR A 58 30.33 45.40 28.44
CA THR A 58 31.69 45.20 27.91
C THR A 58 31.73 45.06 26.39
N GLY A 59 30.60 45.20 25.69
CA GLY A 59 30.48 45.14 24.23
C GLY A 59 30.39 43.74 23.62
N ASN A 60 30.23 42.70 24.45
CA ASN A 60 30.09 41.33 23.97
C ASN A 60 28.64 41.05 23.57
N VAL A 61 28.39 40.35 22.46
CA VAL A 61 27.04 39.97 22.03
C VAL A 61 26.51 38.88 22.97
N ILE A 62 25.42 39.19 23.66
CA ILE A 62 24.68 38.27 24.53
C ILE A 62 23.63 37.52 23.70
N GLU A 63 22.92 38.21 22.81
CA GLU A 63 21.83 37.64 22.02
C GLU A 63 21.71 38.36 20.67
N THR A 64 21.34 37.63 19.61
CA THR A 64 21.07 38.20 18.28
C THR A 64 19.63 37.90 17.89
N VAL A 65 18.82 38.94 17.73
CA VAL A 65 17.45 38.87 17.23
C VAL A 65 17.49 39.12 15.73
N LEU A 66 17.02 38.15 14.94
CA LEU A 66 17.01 38.24 13.48
C LEU A 66 15.90 39.17 12.96
N PRO A 67 16.07 39.76 11.77
CA PRO A 67 14.99 40.48 11.09
C PRO A 67 13.77 39.59 10.89
N ARG A 68 12.59 40.22 10.93
CA ARG A 68 11.35 39.59 10.54
C ARG A 68 11.42 39.25 9.04
N LYS A 69 11.08 38.01 8.70
CA LYS A 69 10.96 37.58 7.30
C LYS A 69 9.98 38.48 6.54
N THR A 70 10.31 38.77 5.30
CA THR A 70 9.40 39.51 4.41
C THR A 70 8.22 38.61 4.02
N ASP A 71 7.10 39.21 3.60
CA ASP A 71 5.94 38.42 3.14
C ASP A 71 6.30 37.52 1.94
N GLU A 72 7.25 37.95 1.09
CA GLU A 72 7.79 37.16 -0.02
C GLU A 72 8.61 35.96 0.47
N GLU A 73 9.46 36.14 1.49
CA GLU A 73 10.23 35.03 2.09
C GLU A 73 9.31 34.03 2.80
N ILE A 74 8.26 34.51 3.49
CA ILE A 74 7.25 33.64 4.11
C ILE A 74 6.48 32.85 3.05
N ALA A 75 6.08 33.49 1.94
CA ALA A 75 5.40 32.82 0.85
C ALA A 75 6.31 31.80 0.13
N ALA A 76 7.59 32.12 -0.06
CA ALA A 76 8.58 31.22 -0.63
C ALA A 76 8.81 29.99 0.26
N ASP A 77 8.95 30.18 1.57
CA ASP A 77 9.06 29.08 2.54
C ASP A 77 7.80 28.21 2.57
N ALA A 78 6.61 28.83 2.55
CA ALA A 78 5.34 28.11 2.51
C ALA A 78 5.21 27.26 1.24
N LYS A 79 5.62 27.79 0.09
CA LYS A 79 5.65 27.06 -1.18
C LYS A 79 6.66 25.92 -1.14
N ALA A 80 7.88 26.16 -0.69
CA ALA A 80 8.90 25.12 -0.54
C ALA A 80 8.44 23.99 0.39
N ALA A 81 7.79 24.33 1.51
CA ALA A 81 7.22 23.36 2.43
C ALA A 81 6.01 22.60 1.85
N GLN A 82 5.25 23.21 0.92
CA GLN A 82 4.21 22.52 0.19
C GLN A 82 4.80 21.54 -0.84
N ASP A 83 5.76 22.00 -1.66
CA ASP A 83 6.43 21.17 -2.67
C ASP A 83 7.11 19.95 -2.01
N GLN A 84 7.75 20.14 -0.85
CA GLN A 84 8.35 19.05 -0.08
C GLN A 84 7.29 18.05 0.43
N ARG A 85 6.14 18.53 0.94
CA ARG A 85 5.04 17.66 1.37
C ARG A 85 4.44 16.87 0.22
N GLU A 86 4.30 17.49 -0.95
CA GLU A 86 3.82 16.81 -2.16
C GLU A 86 4.82 15.74 -2.62
N ALA A 87 6.11 16.07 -2.67
CA ALA A 87 7.16 15.09 -2.99
C ALA A 87 7.15 13.90 -2.01
N GLN A 88 7.02 14.16 -0.70
CA GLN A 88 6.92 13.10 0.32
C GLN A 88 5.68 12.22 0.12
N LYS A 89 4.51 12.80 -0.18
CA LYS A 89 3.30 12.03 -0.47
C LYS A 89 3.47 11.12 -1.68
N GLN A 90 4.15 11.60 -2.73
CA GLN A 90 4.37 10.79 -3.92
C GLN A 90 5.34 9.62 -3.65
N VAL A 91 6.37 9.84 -2.84
CA VAL A 91 7.27 8.76 -2.39
C VAL A 91 6.52 7.75 -1.54
N GLU A 92 5.72 8.20 -0.58
CA GLU A 92 4.92 7.33 0.27
C GLU A 92 3.92 6.50 -0.55
N LEU A 93 3.22 7.12 -1.49
CA LEU A 93 2.29 6.41 -2.37
C LEU A 93 3.00 5.35 -3.22
N LYS A 94 4.19 5.65 -3.75
CA LYS A 94 5.00 4.67 -4.49
C LYS A 94 5.43 3.51 -3.59
N ASN A 95 5.94 3.81 -2.39
CA ASN A 95 6.34 2.78 -1.43
C ASN A 95 5.15 1.87 -1.05
N GLN A 96 3.96 2.45 -0.83
CA GLN A 96 2.76 1.68 -0.55
C GLN A 96 2.33 0.80 -1.72
N GLN A 97 2.43 1.30 -2.95
CA GLN A 97 2.15 0.52 -4.17
C GLN A 97 3.14 -0.64 -4.33
N GLU A 98 4.43 -0.39 -4.13
CA GLU A 98 5.48 -1.41 -4.19
C GLU A 98 5.29 -2.48 -3.10
N GLN A 99 4.98 -2.09 -1.86
CA GLN A 99 4.68 -3.02 -0.77
C GLN A 99 3.44 -3.87 -1.07
N ALA A 100 2.38 -3.25 -1.58
CA ALA A 100 1.16 -3.95 -1.96
C ALA A 100 1.43 -4.95 -3.11
N GLN A 101 2.27 -4.58 -4.07
CA GLN A 101 2.67 -5.44 -5.17
C GLN A 101 3.51 -6.62 -4.66
N ALA A 102 4.56 -6.35 -3.88
CA ALA A 102 5.40 -7.38 -3.27
C ALA A 102 4.59 -8.36 -2.40
N HIS A 103 3.56 -7.87 -1.70
CA HIS A 103 2.64 -8.71 -0.94
C HIS A 103 1.83 -9.65 -1.84
N LYS A 104 1.26 -9.13 -2.94
CA LYS A 104 0.54 -9.94 -3.93
C LYS A 104 1.45 -10.99 -4.57
N ASP A 105 2.69 -10.61 -4.88
CA ASP A 105 3.69 -11.50 -5.49
C ASP A 105 4.08 -12.62 -4.53
N ASN A 106 4.22 -12.30 -3.24
CA ASN A 106 4.47 -13.29 -2.20
C ASN A 106 3.29 -14.27 -2.06
N ILE A 107 2.06 -13.78 -2.11
CA ILE A 107 0.86 -14.63 -2.12
C ILE A 107 0.85 -15.53 -3.36
N LEU A 108 1.15 -14.99 -4.54
CA LEU A 108 1.19 -15.74 -5.80
C LEU A 108 2.19 -16.90 -5.71
N LEU A 109 3.43 -16.62 -5.29
CA LEU A 109 4.47 -17.64 -5.13
C LEU A 109 4.19 -18.66 -4.03
N LYS A 110 3.40 -18.30 -3.01
CA LYS A 110 2.98 -19.23 -1.94
C LYS A 110 1.77 -20.08 -2.33
N SER A 111 0.89 -19.54 -3.16
CA SER A 111 -0.37 -20.20 -3.53
C SER A 111 -0.17 -21.27 -4.60
N PHE A 112 0.85 -21.11 -5.45
CA PHE A 112 1.12 -22.01 -6.57
C PHE A 112 2.57 -22.47 -6.55
N ALA A 113 2.80 -23.78 -6.73
CA ALA A 113 4.15 -24.32 -6.81
C ALA A 113 4.70 -24.26 -8.24
N SER A 114 3.82 -24.29 -9.24
CA SER A 114 4.18 -24.31 -10.66
C SER A 114 3.14 -23.62 -11.54
N VAL A 115 3.53 -23.29 -12.78
CA VAL A 115 2.60 -22.83 -13.82
C VAL A 115 1.52 -23.88 -14.12
N ALA A 116 1.84 -25.17 -13.96
CA ALA A 116 0.86 -26.24 -14.12
C ALA A 116 -0.27 -26.17 -13.07
N ASP A 117 0.04 -25.75 -11.84
CA ASP A 117 -0.97 -25.55 -10.78
C ASP A 117 -1.88 -24.36 -11.08
N ILE A 118 -1.32 -23.28 -11.63
CA ILE A 118 -2.07 -22.10 -12.09
C ILE A 118 -3.05 -22.51 -13.20
N ASN A 119 -2.58 -23.25 -14.20
CA ASN A 119 -3.41 -23.75 -15.29
C ASN A 119 -4.50 -24.71 -14.79
N ARG A 120 -4.18 -25.60 -13.85
CA ARG A 120 -5.17 -26.49 -13.23
C ARG A 120 -6.25 -25.69 -12.50
N ALA A 121 -5.86 -24.70 -11.71
CA ALA A 121 -6.80 -23.85 -10.99
C ALA A 121 -7.71 -23.04 -11.93
N ARG A 122 -7.20 -22.61 -13.10
CA ARG A 122 -8.02 -22.03 -14.18
C ARG A 122 -9.02 -23.06 -14.69
N ASP A 123 -8.55 -24.24 -15.06
CA ASP A 123 -9.36 -25.27 -15.69
C ASP A 123 -10.48 -25.76 -14.76
N ASP A 124 -10.21 -25.89 -13.46
CA ASP A 124 -11.23 -26.21 -12.45
C ASP A 124 -12.37 -25.17 -12.42
N LYS A 125 -12.02 -23.89 -12.60
CA LYS A 125 -12.98 -22.77 -12.58
C LYS A 125 -13.78 -22.74 -13.86
N LEU A 126 -13.14 -22.97 -15.00
CA LEU A 126 -13.82 -23.12 -16.29
C LEU A 126 -14.76 -24.34 -16.30
N ALA A 127 -14.33 -25.46 -15.71
CA ALA A 127 -15.15 -26.67 -15.57
C ALA A 127 -16.38 -26.41 -14.70
N SER A 128 -16.21 -25.69 -13.58
CA SER A 128 -17.33 -25.30 -12.71
C SER A 128 -18.35 -24.42 -13.44
N ILE A 129 -17.88 -23.46 -14.26
CA ILE A 129 -18.78 -22.65 -15.10
C ILE A 129 -19.46 -23.51 -16.16
N ALA A 130 -18.74 -24.44 -16.80
CA ALA A 130 -19.30 -25.30 -17.83
C ALA A 130 -20.44 -26.19 -17.30
N VAL A 131 -20.30 -26.71 -16.08
CA VAL A 131 -21.38 -27.46 -15.39
C VAL A 131 -22.61 -26.56 -15.23
N LEU A 132 -22.42 -25.33 -14.76
CA LEU A 132 -23.51 -24.38 -14.57
C LEU A 132 -24.18 -23.99 -15.90
N GLU A 133 -23.40 -23.75 -16.96
CA GLU A 133 -23.92 -23.47 -18.30
C GLU A 133 -24.80 -24.63 -18.80
N ASN A 134 -24.40 -25.88 -18.58
CA ASN A 134 -25.19 -27.04 -19.00
C ASN A 134 -26.53 -27.12 -18.28
N ILE A 135 -26.55 -26.92 -16.95
CA ILE A 135 -27.79 -26.90 -16.17
C ILE A 135 -28.75 -25.83 -16.69
N ILE A 136 -28.25 -24.62 -16.97
CA ILE A 136 -29.09 -23.53 -17.48
C ILE A 136 -29.59 -23.83 -18.89
N LYS A 137 -28.76 -24.40 -19.77
CA LYS A 137 -29.17 -24.80 -21.13
C LYS A 137 -30.25 -25.88 -21.12
N GLU A 138 -30.14 -26.88 -20.23
CA GLU A 138 -31.15 -27.91 -20.07
C GLU A 138 -32.49 -27.31 -19.62
N ASN A 139 -32.46 -26.40 -18.64
CA ASN A 139 -33.65 -25.67 -18.19
C ASN A 139 -34.27 -24.84 -19.33
N LEU A 140 -33.45 -24.09 -20.07
CA LEU A 140 -33.89 -23.32 -21.23
C LEU A 140 -34.59 -24.21 -22.28
N GLY A 141 -34.03 -25.38 -22.59
CA GLY A 141 -34.67 -26.32 -23.53
C GLY A 141 -36.05 -26.78 -23.04
N GLY A 142 -36.22 -26.98 -21.72
CA GLY A 142 -37.53 -27.26 -21.11
C GLY A 142 -38.51 -26.10 -21.24
N LEU A 143 -38.06 -24.87 -20.95
CA LEU A 143 -38.88 -23.65 -21.05
C LEU A 143 -39.26 -23.33 -22.49
N GLU A 144 -38.36 -23.52 -23.45
CA GLU A 144 -38.63 -23.34 -24.88
C GLU A 144 -39.70 -24.30 -25.39
N LYS A 145 -39.65 -25.57 -24.94
CA LYS A 145 -40.70 -26.55 -25.23
C LYS A 145 -42.03 -26.13 -24.61
N GLN A 146 -42.03 -25.74 -23.34
CA GLN A 146 -43.24 -25.27 -22.65
C GLN A 146 -43.86 -24.05 -23.33
N LEU A 147 -43.03 -23.08 -23.75
CA LEU A 147 -43.47 -21.90 -24.49
C LEU A 147 -44.11 -22.29 -25.82
N LYS A 148 -43.47 -23.19 -26.58
CA LYS A 148 -43.98 -23.68 -27.86
C LYS A 148 -45.33 -24.38 -27.70
N ASP A 149 -45.47 -25.24 -26.71
CA ASP A 149 -46.72 -25.96 -26.42
C ASP A 149 -47.84 -24.98 -26.00
N ALA A 150 -47.51 -23.98 -25.17
CA ALA A 150 -48.45 -22.94 -24.75
C ALA A 150 -48.90 -22.03 -25.91
N GLN A 151 -47.98 -21.65 -26.80
CA GLN A 151 -48.28 -20.87 -28.00
C GLN A 151 -49.16 -21.66 -28.99
N ALA A 152 -48.92 -22.97 -29.17
CA ALA A 152 -49.77 -23.82 -29.99
C ALA A 152 -51.19 -23.94 -29.43
N ALA A 153 -51.33 -24.07 -28.10
CA ALA A 153 -52.63 -24.04 -27.44
C ALA A 153 -53.33 -22.69 -27.65
N ALA A 154 -52.61 -21.57 -27.49
CA ALA A 154 -53.14 -20.23 -27.68
C ALA A 154 -53.69 -20.02 -29.10
N LEU A 155 -52.98 -20.53 -30.13
CA LEU A 155 -53.45 -20.49 -31.51
C LEU A 155 -54.77 -21.25 -31.70
N THR A 156 -54.97 -22.36 -31.00
CA THR A 156 -56.22 -23.14 -31.05
C THR A 156 -57.40 -22.34 -30.47
N TYR A 157 -57.19 -21.58 -29.39
CA TYR A 157 -58.22 -20.67 -28.85
C TYR A 157 -58.53 -19.53 -29.83
N GLN A 158 -57.49 -18.95 -30.44
CA GLN A 158 -57.64 -17.89 -31.43
C GLN A 158 -58.43 -18.36 -32.66
N GLN A 159 -58.15 -19.57 -33.18
CA GLN A 159 -58.88 -20.17 -34.31
C GLN A 159 -60.36 -20.42 -33.99
N LYS A 160 -60.67 -20.72 -32.73
CA LYS A 160 -62.04 -20.89 -32.25
C LYS A 160 -62.71 -19.57 -31.85
N SER A 161 -62.03 -18.44 -32.03
CA SER A 161 -62.46 -17.10 -31.57
C SER A 161 -62.82 -17.07 -30.08
N GLN A 162 -62.14 -17.89 -29.27
CA GLN A 162 -62.33 -17.98 -27.83
C GLN A 162 -61.30 -17.10 -27.11
N ALA A 163 -61.68 -16.58 -25.94
CA ALA A 163 -60.75 -15.85 -25.08
C ALA A 163 -59.66 -16.78 -24.56
N LEU A 164 -58.40 -16.31 -24.56
CA LEU A 164 -57.27 -17.04 -24.01
C LEU A 164 -57.40 -17.13 -22.48
N PRO A 165 -57.33 -18.33 -21.87
CA PRO A 165 -57.31 -18.47 -20.43
C PRO A 165 -56.15 -17.69 -19.80
N GLU A 166 -56.40 -17.03 -18.66
CA GLU A 166 -55.37 -16.26 -17.94
C GLU A 166 -54.16 -17.11 -17.56
N SER A 167 -54.38 -18.37 -17.17
CA SER A 167 -53.32 -19.33 -16.88
C SER A 167 -52.37 -19.54 -18.07
N LEU A 168 -52.91 -19.55 -19.28
CA LEU A 168 -52.12 -19.73 -20.51
C LEU A 168 -51.31 -18.47 -20.84
N GLN A 169 -51.92 -17.29 -20.70
CA GLN A 169 -51.23 -16.01 -20.89
C GLN A 169 -50.06 -15.87 -19.90
N LYS A 170 -50.30 -16.20 -18.63
CA LYS A 170 -49.27 -16.19 -17.58
C LYS A 170 -48.14 -17.18 -17.88
N THR A 171 -48.49 -18.37 -18.38
CA THR A 171 -47.49 -19.39 -18.76
C THR A 171 -46.57 -18.89 -19.87
N ILE A 172 -47.14 -18.28 -20.92
CA ILE A 172 -46.37 -17.72 -22.04
C ILE A 172 -45.43 -16.62 -21.52
N ALA A 173 -45.97 -15.63 -20.81
CA ALA A 173 -45.20 -14.48 -20.33
C ALA A 173 -44.06 -14.89 -19.38
N GLU A 174 -44.32 -15.84 -18.48
CA GLU A 174 -43.31 -16.30 -17.53
C GLU A 174 -42.23 -17.14 -18.22
N SER A 175 -42.60 -18.04 -19.14
CA SER A 175 -41.62 -18.80 -19.92
C SER A 175 -40.73 -17.90 -20.77
N GLU A 176 -41.29 -16.90 -21.46
CA GLU A 176 -40.53 -15.92 -22.24
C GLU A 176 -39.53 -15.13 -21.38
N ARG A 177 -39.99 -14.67 -20.21
CA ARG A 177 -39.14 -13.95 -19.26
C ARG A 177 -37.99 -14.83 -18.78
N GLN A 178 -38.28 -16.06 -18.33
CA GLN A 178 -37.25 -16.97 -17.82
C GLN A 178 -36.26 -17.38 -18.90
N ILE A 179 -36.71 -17.55 -20.15
CA ILE A 179 -35.82 -17.79 -21.30
C ILE A 179 -34.87 -16.60 -21.49
N LYS A 180 -35.40 -15.38 -21.52
CA LYS A 180 -34.59 -14.16 -21.66
C LYS A 180 -33.56 -14.02 -20.55
N ASP A 181 -33.98 -14.24 -19.30
CA ASP A 181 -33.11 -14.13 -18.13
C ASP A 181 -32.00 -15.20 -18.14
N GLY A 182 -32.33 -16.43 -18.52
CA GLY A 182 -31.37 -17.54 -18.68
C GLY A 182 -30.36 -17.29 -19.81
N GLN A 183 -30.80 -16.77 -20.95
CA GLN A 183 -29.91 -16.38 -22.05
C GLN A 183 -28.95 -15.26 -21.64
N ALA A 184 -29.45 -14.21 -20.98
CA ALA A 184 -28.61 -13.14 -20.45
C ALA A 184 -27.60 -13.65 -19.41
N PHE A 185 -27.99 -14.63 -18.61
CA PHE A 185 -27.08 -15.29 -17.67
C PHE A 185 -25.95 -16.06 -18.40
N LEU A 186 -26.27 -16.82 -19.44
CA LEU A 186 -25.27 -17.54 -20.24
C LEU A 186 -24.27 -16.59 -20.90
N GLU A 187 -24.71 -15.44 -21.43
CA GLU A 187 -23.80 -14.46 -22.02
C GLU A 187 -22.84 -13.86 -20.98
N ARG A 188 -23.32 -13.57 -19.76
CA ARG A 188 -22.43 -13.14 -18.66
C ARG A 188 -21.40 -14.21 -18.31
N LYS A 189 -21.80 -15.49 -18.27
CA LYS A 189 -20.87 -16.61 -17.99
C LYS A 189 -19.83 -16.79 -19.08
N LYS A 190 -20.19 -16.54 -20.34
CA LYS A 190 -19.25 -16.53 -21.46
C LYS A 190 -18.20 -15.42 -21.31
N ALA A 191 -18.61 -14.20 -20.95
CA ALA A 191 -17.68 -13.11 -20.68
C ALA A 191 -16.75 -13.44 -19.48
N GLU A 192 -17.31 -13.95 -18.38
CA GLU A 192 -16.56 -14.36 -17.19
C GLU A 192 -15.49 -15.43 -17.52
N LYS A 193 -15.79 -16.40 -18.38
CA LYS A 193 -14.79 -17.39 -18.84
C LYS A 193 -13.61 -16.73 -19.54
N LEU A 194 -13.85 -15.74 -20.41
CA LEU A 194 -12.78 -15.03 -21.10
C LEU A 194 -11.92 -14.22 -20.12
N GLU A 195 -12.55 -13.56 -19.16
CA GLU A 195 -11.83 -12.85 -18.09
C GLU A 195 -10.98 -13.80 -17.24
N ILE A 196 -11.50 -14.98 -16.89
CA ILE A 196 -10.74 -16.01 -16.16
C ILE A 196 -9.56 -16.49 -16.99
N ILE A 197 -9.75 -16.77 -18.27
CA ILE A 197 -8.67 -17.21 -19.16
C ILE A 197 -7.55 -16.17 -19.20
N GLU A 198 -7.87 -14.91 -19.43
CA GLU A 198 -6.87 -13.84 -19.53
C GLU A 198 -6.20 -13.58 -18.18
N LYS A 199 -6.97 -13.53 -17.08
CA LYS A 199 -6.43 -13.34 -15.73
C LYS A 199 -5.41 -14.41 -15.38
N TYR A 200 -5.71 -15.68 -15.64
CA TYR A 200 -4.81 -16.77 -15.30
C TYR A 200 -3.61 -16.87 -16.25
N LYS A 201 -3.75 -16.45 -17.50
CA LYS A 201 -2.62 -16.28 -18.43
C LYS A 201 -1.62 -15.25 -17.88
N LEU A 202 -2.09 -14.05 -17.55
CA LEU A 202 -1.24 -12.99 -16.97
C LEU A 202 -0.61 -13.44 -15.64
N LEU A 203 -1.35 -14.19 -14.82
CA LEU A 203 -0.84 -14.74 -13.58
C LEU A 203 0.29 -15.76 -13.79
N ALA A 204 0.19 -16.60 -14.82
CA ALA A 204 1.22 -17.57 -15.19
C ALA A 204 2.49 -16.91 -15.75
N GLU A 205 2.32 -15.89 -16.59
CA GLU A 205 3.42 -15.07 -17.12
C GLU A 205 4.18 -14.40 -15.97
N HIS A 206 3.45 -13.69 -15.10
CA HIS A 206 4.04 -13.01 -13.95
C HIS A 206 4.69 -13.98 -12.95
N PHE A 207 4.08 -15.14 -12.69
CA PHE A 207 4.68 -16.18 -11.85
C PHE A 207 6.04 -16.63 -12.40
N THR A 208 6.15 -16.78 -13.72
CA THR A 208 7.41 -17.16 -14.38
C THR A 208 8.47 -16.08 -14.20
N GLU A 209 8.11 -14.80 -14.37
CA GLU A 209 9.01 -13.66 -14.12
C GLU A 209 9.50 -13.60 -12.66
N LEU A 210 8.61 -13.86 -11.70
CA LEU A 210 8.98 -13.89 -10.28
C LEU A 210 9.89 -15.08 -9.95
N GLN A 211 9.76 -16.22 -10.64
CA GLN A 211 10.66 -17.35 -10.45
C GLN A 211 12.05 -17.11 -11.05
N THR A 212 12.14 -16.48 -12.23
CA THR A 212 13.44 -16.19 -12.87
C THR A 212 14.22 -15.14 -12.08
N THR A 213 13.57 -14.08 -11.61
CA THR A 213 14.18 -13.03 -10.77
C THR A 213 14.69 -13.58 -9.43
N LYS A 214 13.91 -14.47 -8.79
CA LYS A 214 14.31 -15.15 -7.55
C LYS A 214 15.47 -16.11 -7.75
N THR A 215 15.45 -16.89 -8.84
CA THR A 215 16.52 -17.86 -9.15
C THR A 215 17.81 -17.13 -9.53
N GLY A 216 17.75 -16.08 -10.36
CA GLY A 216 18.91 -15.27 -10.73
C GLY A 216 19.57 -14.53 -9.56
N SER A 217 18.81 -14.21 -8.50
CA SER A 217 19.38 -13.68 -7.25
C SER A 217 20.02 -14.76 -6.36
N GLN A 218 19.76 -16.05 -6.63
CA GLN A 218 20.34 -17.18 -5.88
C GLN A 218 21.57 -17.81 -6.57
N THR A 219 21.86 -17.48 -7.84
CA THR A 219 22.99 -18.04 -8.62
C THR A 219 24.19 -17.10 -8.85
N ALA A 220 24.36 -16.02 -8.09
CA ALA A 220 25.62 -15.26 -8.10
C ALA A 220 26.73 -16.04 -7.33
N PRO A 221 27.91 -16.27 -7.92
CA PRO A 221 28.73 -17.46 -7.67
C PRO A 221 29.64 -17.34 -6.44
N ASN A 222 29.48 -18.26 -5.49
CA ASN A 222 30.59 -18.66 -4.62
C ASN A 222 31.35 -19.81 -5.30
N SER A 223 32.21 -19.47 -6.26
CA SER A 223 33.22 -20.39 -6.81
C SER A 223 34.42 -19.60 -7.34
N ALA A 224 35.06 -18.88 -6.43
CA ALA A 224 36.47 -18.50 -6.57
C ALA A 224 37.25 -19.29 -5.50
N SER A 225 37.66 -20.49 -5.86
CA SER A 225 38.84 -21.12 -5.27
C SER A 225 39.55 -21.81 -6.43
N GLU A 226 40.59 -21.12 -6.90
CA GLU A 226 41.47 -21.49 -7.99
C GLU A 226 42.11 -22.88 -7.82
N PRO A 227 42.56 -23.49 -8.93
CA PRO A 227 43.18 -24.80 -8.93
C PRO A 227 44.61 -24.69 -8.42
N SER A 228 45.07 -25.68 -7.64
CA SER A 228 46.50 -25.88 -7.41
C SER A 228 46.94 -27.28 -7.88
N PRO A 229 48.01 -27.37 -8.69
CA PRO A 229 48.45 -28.60 -9.34
C PRO A 229 49.49 -29.33 -8.49
N ASN A 230 49.28 -30.62 -8.22
CA ASN A 230 50.41 -31.55 -8.22
C ASN A 230 49.97 -33.01 -8.44
N ALA A 231 50.64 -33.63 -9.41
CA ALA A 231 50.77 -35.06 -9.66
C ALA A 231 51.40 -35.78 -8.43
N ALA A 232 51.32 -37.08 -8.18
CA ALA A 232 50.63 -38.26 -8.74
C ALA A 232 50.78 -39.39 -7.66
N PRO A 233 50.85 -40.69 -7.97
CA PRO A 233 49.83 -41.71 -7.69
C PRO A 233 50.26 -42.74 -6.63
N SER A 234 49.48 -43.83 -6.51
CA SER A 234 49.75 -45.11 -5.80
C SER A 234 49.24 -45.14 -4.34
N THR A 235 48.59 -46.18 -3.80
CA THR A 235 48.52 -47.63 -4.07
C THR A 235 47.23 -48.20 -3.45
N THR A 236 46.58 -49.14 -4.13
CA THR A 236 45.80 -50.25 -3.54
C THR A 236 46.85 -51.34 -3.19
N PRO A 237 46.77 -52.20 -2.14
CA PRO A 237 45.64 -53.15 -2.03
C PRO A 237 45.34 -53.87 -0.68
N LEU A 238 44.27 -54.68 -0.74
CA LEU A 238 43.85 -55.78 0.18
C LEU A 238 43.24 -55.28 1.52
N GLU A 239 42.16 -55.86 2.07
CA GLU A 239 42.00 -57.28 2.41
C GLU A 239 40.56 -57.56 2.92
N LYS A 240 39.97 -58.70 2.48
CA LYS A 240 39.07 -59.70 3.14
C LYS A 240 38.12 -59.25 4.29
N GLN A 241 36.93 -59.80 4.53
CA GLN A 241 36.35 -61.12 4.26
C GLN A 241 34.85 -61.13 4.67
N SER A 242 34.04 -61.88 3.92
CA SER A 242 32.91 -62.77 4.32
C SER A 242 32.10 -62.51 5.60
N PHE A 243 30.77 -62.43 5.49
CA PHE A 243 29.84 -63.58 5.47
C PHE A 243 28.53 -63.21 4.78
#